data_AF-A0A7H9EDW6-F1
#
_entry.id   AF-A0A7H9EDW6-F1
#
_cell.length_a   1.000
_cell.length_b   1.000
_cell.length_c   1.000
_cell.angle_alpha   90.00
_cell.angle_beta   90.00
_cell.angle_gamma   90.00
#
_symmetry.space_group_name_H-M   'P 1'
#
loop_
_entity.id
_entity.type
_entity.pdbx_description
1 polymer ?
#
loop_
_entity_poly.entity_id
_entity_poly.type
_entity_poly.pdbx_seq_one_letter_code
_entity_poly.pdbx_strand_id
1 'polypeptide(L)' 'MKKSNSINSFLKSLNYWQTINLYVTLKQSYMDISYKDAKAEAIVNFHDEDILRHMLEEAINSPNSKY' A
#
# COMPACT_ATOMS: atom_id res chain seq x y z
N MET A 1 -16.18 4.93 15.56
CA MET A 1 -15.40 5.51 14.44
C MET A 1 -15.46 4.53 13.27
N LYS A 2 -15.94 4.93 12.09
CA LYS A 2 -15.96 4.05 10.91
C LYS A 2 -14.50 3.75 10.51
N LYS A 3 -14.07 2.48 10.54
CA LYS A 3 -12.72 2.01 10.19
C LYS A 3 -12.18 2.59 8.86
N SER A 4 -13.05 2.81 7.87
CA SER A 4 -12.67 3.39 6.57
C SER A 4 -12.12 4.81 6.67
N ASN A 5 -12.50 5.57 7.71
CA ASN A 5 -12.11 6.97 7.82
C ASN A 5 -10.66 7.13 8.30
N SER A 6 -10.17 6.23 9.16
CA SER A 6 -8.79 6.31 9.68
C SER A 6 -7.74 5.95 8.63
N ILE A 7 -8.03 4.99 7.75
CA ILE A 7 -7.11 4.58 6.67
C ILE A 7 -6.97 5.71 5.65
N ASN A 8 -8.09 6.28 5.20
CA ASN A 8 -8.05 7.42 4.28
C ASN A 8 -7.32 8.63 4.87
N SER A 9 -7.55 8.95 6.15
CA SER A 9 -6.82 10.04 6.82
C SER A 9 -5.31 9.76 6.91
N PHE A 10 -4.91 8.51 7.17
CA PHE A 10 -3.50 8.13 7.18
C PHE A 10 -2.87 8.28 5.79
N LEU A 11 -3.48 7.72 4.74
CA LEU A 11 -2.94 7.78 3.38
C LEU A 11 -2.79 9.23 2.88
N LYS A 12 -3.77 10.10 3.17
CA LYS A 12 -3.71 11.53 2.84
C LYS A 12 -2.65 12.31 3.63
N SER A 13 -2.15 11.76 4.73
CA SER A 13 -1.06 12.38 5.51
C SER A 13 0.33 12.08 4.93
N LEU A 14 0.43 11.13 4.00
CA LEU A 14 1.70 10.72 3.41
C LEU A 14 2.11 11.67 2.29
N ASN A 15 3.38 12.06 2.28
CA ASN A 15 3.99 12.70 1.13
C ASN A 15 4.32 11.68 0.02
N TYR A 16 4.69 12.19 -1.15
CA TYR A 16 5.01 11.37 -2.32
C TYR A 16 5.90 10.15 -2.01
N TRP A 17 7.04 10.36 -1.36
CA TRP A 17 7.98 9.28 -1.05
C TRP A 17 7.48 8.33 0.03
N GLN A 18 6.73 8.83 1.01
CA GLN A 18 6.12 7.98 2.04
C GLN A 18 5.08 7.03 1.43
N THR A 19 4.25 7.52 0.50
CA THR A 19 3.28 6.71 -0.25
C THR A 19 3.97 5.66 -1.11
N ILE A 20 5.03 6.04 -1.85
CA ILE A 20 5.81 5.09 -2.67
C ILE A 20 6.40 3.98 -1.78
N ASN A 21 7.02 4.34 -0.66
CA ASN A 21 7.63 3.38 0.26
C ASN A 21 6.57 2.45 0.89
N LEU A 22 5.39 2.97 1.23
CA LEU A 22 4.30 2.16 1.73
C LEU A 22 3.81 1.17 0.67
N TYR A 23 3.58 1.63 -0.57
CA TYR A 23 3.17 0.77 -1.68
C TYR A 23 4.16 -0.38 -1.86
N VAL A 24 5.46 -0.08 -1.94
CA VAL A 24 6.50 -1.09 -2.12
C VAL A 24 6.49 -2.11 -0.98
N THR A 25 6.40 -1.63 0.26
CA THR A 25 6.36 -2.50 1.46
C THR A 25 5.18 -3.45 1.41
N LEU A 26 3.97 -2.93 1.13
CA LEU A 26 2.76 -3.74 1.03
C LEU A 26 2.86 -4.73 -0.13
N LYS A 27 3.32 -4.30 -1.30
CA LYS A 27 3.46 -5.18 -2.47
C LYS A 27 4.41 -6.34 -2.20
N GLN A 28 5.58 -6.07 -1.61
CA GLN A 28 6.56 -7.09 -1.26
C GLN A 28 6.09 -8.01 -0.11
N SER A 29 5.15 -7.56 0.73
CA SER A 29 4.55 -8.44 1.75
C SER A 29 3.57 -9.44 1.14
N TYR A 30 2.89 -9.09 0.04
CA TYR A 30 1.92 -9.97 -0.65
C TYR A 30 2.53 -10.91 -1.68
N MET A 31 3.57 -10.48 -2.39
CA MET A 31 4.13 -11.26 -3.50
C MET A 31 5.65 -11.23 -3.50
N ASP A 32 6.25 -12.28 -4.05
CA ASP A 32 7.69 -12.35 -4.23
C ASP A 32 8.11 -11.51 -5.44
N ILE A 33 8.33 -10.21 -5.20
CA ILE A 33 8.74 -9.22 -6.20
C ILE A 33 9.99 -8.48 -5.72
N SER A 34 10.86 -8.15 -6.67
CA SER A 34 12.04 -7.35 -6.36
C SER A 34 11.65 -5.93 -5.93
N TYR A 35 12.46 -5.32 -5.07
CA TYR A 35 12.26 -3.93 -4.67
C TYR A 35 12.25 -2.98 -5.88
N LYS A 36 13.09 -3.27 -6.89
CA LYS A 36 13.20 -2.46 -8.11
C LYS A 36 11.89 -2.46 -8.89
N ASP A 37 11.29 -3.64 -9.07
CA ASP A 37 10.06 -3.78 -9.84
C ASP A 37 8.86 -3.22 -9.07
N ALA A 38 8.77 -3.50 -7.76
CA ALA A 38 7.76 -2.92 -6.90
C ALA A 38 7.82 -1.39 -6.88
N LYS A 39 9.02 -0.80 -6.87
CA LYS A 39 9.22 0.66 -6.93
C LYS A 39 8.81 1.22 -8.29
N ALA A 40 9.13 0.53 -9.38
CA ALA A 40 8.70 0.93 -10.72
C ALA A 40 7.17 0.95 -10.82
N GLU A 41 6.49 -0.09 -10.32
CA GLU A 41 5.03 -0.14 -10.23
C GLU A 41 4.46 0.97 -9.35
N ALA A 42 5.06 1.23 -8.18
CA ALA A 42 4.60 2.25 -7.26
C ALA A 42 4.64 3.66 -7.88
N ILE A 43 5.68 3.97 -8.65
CA ILE A 43 5.83 5.26 -9.33
C ILE A 43 4.74 5.45 -10.39
N VAL A 44 4.44 4.39 -11.16
CA VAL A 44 3.40 4.42 -12.21
C VAL A 44 2.00 4.52 -11.60
N ASN A 45 1.73 3.77 -10.53
CA ASN A 45 0.40 3.69 -9.90
C ASN A 45 0.20 4.68 -8.74
N PHE A 46 1.12 5.60 -8.49
CA PHE A 46 1.09 6.52 -7.35
C PHE A 46 -0.23 7.31 -7.23
N HIS A 47 -0.85 7.64 -8.36
CA HIS A 47 -2.10 8.39 -8.41
C HIS A 47 -3.35 7.54 -8.13
N ASP A 48 -3.21 6.21 -8.07
CA ASP A 48 -4.30 5.30 -7.75
C ASP A 48 -4.38 5.06 -6.24
N GLU A 49 -5.10 5.95 -5.56
CA GLU A 49 -5.33 5.88 -4.11
C GLU A 49 -6.12 4.62 -3.71
N ASP A 50 -6.95 4.08 -4.61
CA ASP A 50 -7.81 2.93 -4.31
C ASP A 50 -7.00 1.64 -4.18
N ILE A 51 -5.98 1.45 -5.05
CA ILE A 51 -5.06 0.30 -4.96
C ILE A 51 -4.32 0.30 -3.62
N LEU A 52 -3.73 1.44 -3.24
CA LEU A 52 -2.96 1.53 -2.00
C LEU A 52 -3.83 1.36 -0.76
N ARG A 53 -5.05 1.94 -0.79
CA ARG A 53 -6.05 1.75 0.26
C ARG A 53 -6.41 0.28 0.41
N HIS A 54 -6.70 -0.40 -0.69
CA HIS A 54 -7.09 -1.80 -0.65
C HIS A 54 -5.96 -2.69 -0.09
N MET A 55 -4.73 -2.51 -0.55
CA MET A 55 -3.58 -3.29 -0.02
C MET A 55 -3.36 -3.06 1.48
N LEU A 56 -3.52 -1.83 1.96
CA LEU A 56 -3.39 -1.50 3.37
C LEU A 56 -4.56 -2.06 4.20
N GLU A 57 -5.78 -1.99 3.68
CA GLU A 57 -6.97 -2.59 4.31
C GLU A 57 -6.82 -4.10 4.46
N GLU A 58 -6.38 -4.78 3.41
CA GLU A 58 -6.09 -6.21 3.45
C GLU A 58 -4.98 -6.50 4.46
N ALA A 59 -3.91 -5.69 4.52
CA ALA A 59 -2.75 -5.99 5.36
C ALA A 59 -3.09 -5.86 6.85
N ILE A 60 -4.04 -4.99 7.18
CA ILE A 60 -4.53 -4.77 8.55
C ILE A 60 -5.58 -5.81 8.95
N ASN A 61 -6.48 -6.21 8.04
CA ASN A 61 -7.65 -7.02 8.40
C ASN A 61 -7.51 -8.51 8.06
N SER A 62 -6.61 -8.87 7.13
CA SER A 62 -6.35 -10.23 6.70
C SER A 62 -4.87 -10.53 6.94
N PRO A 63 -4.52 -11.17 8.07
CA PRO A 63 -3.14 -11.54 8.33
C PRO A 63 -2.81 -12.82 7.54
N ASN A 64 -2.81 -12.76 6.20
CA ASN A 64 -2.15 -13.72 5.30
C ASN A 64 -2.37 -13.35 3.80
N SER A 65 -1.49 -13.70 2.85
CA SER A 65 -0.60 -14.85 2.91
C SER A 65 0.58 -14.82 1.92
N LYS A 66 1.79 -15.14 2.40
CA LYS A 66 2.73 -15.96 1.61
C LYS A 66 2.39 -17.47 1.77
N TYR A 67 1.25 -17.80 2.41
CA TYR A 67 0.77 -19.15 2.79
C TYR A 67 -0.75 -19.23 2.89
#